data_AF-A0A090KSX5-F1
#
_entry.id   AF-A0A090KSX5-F1
#
_cell.length_a   1.000
_cell.length_b   1.000
_cell.length_c   1.000
_cell.angle_alpha   90.00
_cell.angle_beta   90.00
_cell.angle_gamma   90.00
#
_symmetry.space_group_name_H-M   'P 1'
#
loop_
_entity.id
_entity.type
_entity.pdbx_description
1 polymer ?
#
loop_
_entity_poly.entity_id
_entity_poly.type
_entity_poly.pdbx_seq_one_letter_code
_entity_poly.pdbx_strand_id
1 'polypeptide(L)'
;MDVISKSLNKLPELKLGLDLEKTAIDELIVKLNNKLGNPPMNDTLQQQQPVIQNDDENLDNRRRLSKVNHLSFVDDVKMFANCKEDFKRMKDTFVKVGTEMGLKINLSKCGVIPSILETVSDITDVEQLNTAYKYIGLPEKRQRIDLKYLKETLSNKIIGKIAKIFQSCLSTGQKIKLCNISIVHVIQYIVMHAAGSVSMRKIIALCKILDKCIVKVLSGSIKDNEVINLRQPTQTLARLYLKPENGGLGLINLAEAAKKSIITYDLNMLLDPIHKKVKCYFLKQSIDKKMSLISLFHTLMKQTKITYTIEPNSLLVNEICFINVKEAKKAIEQSINERFQIDMFEKWTKHMDYAKLYKQERLKTFWLCKTPLSDKDFNLIASAQQESLPGFSRFIAAIEKTSIRCPMCTDSPTSSHLIEGCKSKNAEILYRQRHDQVVRLTANYFIKNSRRKHLTINQLNELNENQDIDNSWCLSVDRPQLVEVNGSDYGFMDKNNKDRVRSTQFVHNRTDIVVINRTKRQVLVIEIAVSNPHLLEMQKSIKKTRYTVNGTVEVGSDNYNQVTNDMNISLSSKKQATRQAAPEACNEERCDGLSSSKEVAGRPCRTTRRAVSRTGELLGEILKNQDFTST
;
A
#
# COMPACT_ATOMS: atom_id res chain seq x y z
N MET A 1 -25.92 11.30 13.55
CA MET A 1 -26.28 12.69 13.22
C MET A 1 -26.92 12.82 11.83
N ASP A 2 -26.21 12.50 10.74
CA ASP A 2 -26.50 13.11 9.43
C ASP A 2 -27.73 12.60 8.69
N VAL A 3 -28.05 11.31 8.78
CA VAL A 3 -29.30 10.82 8.14
C VAL A 3 -30.50 11.11 9.02
N ILE A 4 -30.29 11.39 10.31
CA ILE A 4 -31.29 12.03 11.17
C ILE A 4 -31.47 13.48 10.70
N SER A 5 -30.40 14.29 10.54
CA SER A 5 -30.45 15.64 9.92
C SER A 5 -31.21 15.63 8.59
N LYS A 6 -30.89 14.72 7.67
CA LYS A 6 -31.58 14.57 6.38
C LYS A 6 -33.07 14.22 6.52
N SER A 7 -33.43 13.42 7.53
CA SER A 7 -34.82 13.04 7.75
C SER A 7 -35.60 14.15 8.47
N LEU A 8 -34.94 14.91 9.34
CA LEU A 8 -35.47 16.12 9.99
C LEU A 8 -35.59 17.30 9.02
N ASN A 9 -34.72 17.38 8.00
CA ASN A 9 -34.86 18.27 6.85
C ASN A 9 -36.09 17.93 5.96
N LYS A 10 -36.85 16.87 6.28
CA LYS A 10 -38.02 16.39 5.52
C LYS A 10 -39.29 16.18 6.36
N LEU A 11 -39.13 15.99 7.66
CA LEU A 11 -40.18 15.72 8.63
C LEU A 11 -39.82 16.53 9.89
N PRO A 12 -40.74 17.25 10.52
CA PRO A 12 -40.44 18.07 11.70
C PRO A 12 -39.86 17.28 12.87
N GLU A 13 -40.31 16.03 12.97
CA GLU A 13 -39.96 15.10 14.02
C GLU A 13 -39.61 13.76 13.37
N LEU A 14 -38.52 13.15 13.82
CA LEU A 14 -38.21 11.77 13.45
C LEU A 14 -38.65 10.85 14.59
N LYS A 15 -39.61 9.95 14.32
CA LYS A 15 -39.91 8.84 15.22
C LYS A 15 -38.73 7.86 15.21
N LEU A 16 -37.96 7.83 16.29
CA LEU A 16 -36.83 6.92 16.49
C LEU A 16 -37.26 5.81 17.46
N GLY A 17 -37.06 4.57 17.04
CA GLY A 17 -37.74 3.43 17.67
C GLY A 17 -39.21 3.37 17.26
N LEU A 18 -39.52 2.44 16.36
CA LEU A 18 -40.64 1.56 16.67
C LEU A 18 -40.06 0.58 17.71
N ASP A 19 -40.75 0.37 18.83
CA ASP A 19 -40.45 -0.75 19.72
C ASP A 19 -40.93 -2.04 19.03
N LEU A 20 -40.18 -2.42 17.99
CA LEU A 20 -40.35 -3.69 17.30
C LEU A 20 -39.76 -4.76 18.20
N GLU A 21 -40.63 -5.68 18.61
CA GLU A 21 -40.22 -6.96 19.15
C GLU A 21 -39.20 -7.64 18.22
N LYS A 22 -38.35 -8.49 18.80
CA LYS A 22 -37.26 -9.17 18.09
C LYS A 22 -37.74 -9.82 16.77
N THR A 23 -38.88 -10.51 16.84
CA THR A 23 -39.65 -11.08 15.73
C THR A 23 -39.85 -10.13 14.54
N ALA A 24 -40.23 -8.88 14.79
CA ALA A 24 -40.50 -7.91 13.72
C ALA A 24 -39.21 -7.30 13.11
N ILE A 25 -38.07 -7.36 13.82
CA ILE A 25 -36.76 -7.04 13.21
C ILE A 25 -36.32 -8.18 12.30
N ASP A 26 -36.48 -9.42 12.77
CA ASP A 26 -36.09 -10.64 12.03
C ASP A 26 -36.90 -10.74 10.71
N GLU A 27 -38.20 -10.46 10.74
CA GLU A 27 -39.04 -10.32 9.55
C GLU A 27 -38.54 -9.27 8.55
N LEU A 28 -38.15 -8.08 9.02
CA LEU A 28 -37.64 -7.01 8.17
C LEU A 28 -36.31 -7.42 7.52
N ILE A 29 -35.47 -8.17 8.22
CA ILE A 29 -34.21 -8.72 7.70
C ILE A 29 -34.47 -9.76 6.62
N VAL A 30 -35.39 -10.70 6.82
CA VAL A 30 -35.79 -11.69 5.80
C VAL A 30 -36.35 -10.99 4.56
N LYS A 31 -37.30 -10.07 4.73
CA LYS A 31 -37.89 -9.27 3.62
C LYS A 31 -36.83 -8.48 2.86
N LEU A 32 -35.80 -7.96 3.56
CA LEU A 32 -34.71 -7.21 2.96
C LEU A 32 -33.70 -8.10 2.22
N ASN A 33 -33.25 -9.21 2.81
CA ASN A 33 -32.34 -10.16 2.16
C ASN A 33 -32.96 -10.69 0.86
N ASN A 34 -34.25 -11.07 0.89
CA ASN A 34 -35.00 -11.49 -0.30
C ASN A 34 -35.06 -10.39 -1.37
N LYS A 35 -35.37 -9.13 -0.98
CA LYS A 35 -35.37 -7.98 -1.90
C LYS A 35 -34.00 -7.70 -2.54
N LEU A 36 -32.92 -8.00 -1.83
CA LEU A 36 -31.54 -7.79 -2.30
C LEU A 36 -30.99 -8.98 -3.09
N GLY A 37 -31.66 -10.14 -3.08
CA GLY A 37 -31.14 -11.38 -3.68
C GLY A 37 -29.94 -11.95 -2.92
N ASN A 38 -29.87 -11.72 -1.61
CA ASN A 38 -28.88 -12.33 -0.72
C ASN A 38 -29.27 -13.81 -0.47
N PRO A 39 -28.31 -14.70 -0.16
CA PRO A 39 -28.64 -16.08 0.22
C PRO A 39 -29.50 -16.10 1.51
N PRO A 40 -30.33 -17.15 1.69
CA PRO A 40 -31.14 -17.32 2.89
C PRO A 40 -30.24 -17.38 4.14
N MET A 41 -30.82 -17.06 5.29
CA MET A 41 -30.12 -17.20 6.56
C MET A 41 -29.92 -18.68 6.90
N ASN A 42 -28.77 -19.03 7.48
CA ASN A 42 -28.57 -20.36 8.07
C ASN A 42 -29.17 -20.38 9.48
N ASP A 43 -30.10 -21.29 9.75
CA ASP A 43 -30.74 -21.44 11.07
C ASP A 43 -29.77 -21.92 12.18
N THR A 44 -28.54 -22.30 11.84
CA THR A 44 -27.58 -22.99 12.69
C THR A 44 -26.81 -22.12 13.70
N LEU A 45 -27.02 -20.80 13.73
CA LEU A 45 -26.31 -19.86 14.62
C LEU A 45 -27.25 -19.04 15.51
N GLN A 46 -28.05 -19.74 16.32
CA GLN A 46 -28.63 -19.13 17.52
C GLN A 46 -27.63 -19.17 18.69
N GLN A 47 -27.67 -18.11 19.52
CA GLN A 47 -27.05 -18.01 20.84
C GLN A 47 -25.52 -17.81 20.93
N GLN A 48 -25.06 -16.60 20.59
CA GLN A 48 -24.29 -15.80 21.56
C GLN A 48 -24.78 -14.33 21.50
N GLN A 49 -25.46 -13.86 22.56
CA GLN A 49 -25.64 -12.42 22.75
C GLN A 49 -24.36 -11.89 23.41
N PRO A 50 -23.66 -10.88 22.84
CA PRO A 50 -22.57 -10.24 23.55
C PRO A 50 -23.13 -9.56 24.81
N VAL A 51 -22.59 -9.91 25.98
CA VAL A 51 -22.90 -9.23 27.24
C VAL A 51 -22.26 -7.86 27.20
N ILE A 52 -23.07 -6.84 26.96
CA ILE A 52 -22.63 -5.44 26.92
C ILE A 52 -22.77 -4.86 28.33
N GLN A 53 -21.65 -4.69 29.04
CA GLN A 53 -21.59 -3.73 30.13
C GLN A 53 -21.81 -2.33 29.53
N ASN A 54 -22.90 -1.68 29.93
CA ASN A 54 -23.21 -0.30 29.54
C ASN A 54 -22.80 0.62 30.69
N ASP A 55 -21.61 1.22 30.58
CA ASP A 55 -21.04 2.08 31.63
C ASP A 55 -21.63 3.52 31.65
N ASP A 56 -22.78 3.76 31.00
CA ASP A 56 -23.42 5.08 30.89
C ASP A 56 -24.94 4.97 31.13
N GLU A 57 -25.39 5.28 32.35
CA GLU A 57 -26.82 5.34 32.70
C GLU A 57 -27.60 6.35 31.84
N ASN A 58 -26.94 7.38 31.30
CA ASN A 58 -27.58 8.37 30.42
C ASN A 58 -27.95 7.78 29.06
N LEU A 59 -27.31 6.67 28.65
CA LEU A 59 -27.66 5.97 27.43
C LEU A 59 -29.05 5.33 27.52
N ASP A 60 -29.48 4.87 28.70
CA ASP A 60 -30.85 4.38 28.92
C ASP A 60 -31.89 5.51 28.93
N ASN A 61 -31.56 6.69 29.44
CA ASN A 61 -32.42 7.86 29.30
C ASN A 61 -32.54 8.32 27.83
N ARG A 62 -31.44 8.28 27.05
CA ARG A 62 -31.48 8.54 25.60
C ARG A 62 -32.28 7.47 24.84
N ARG A 63 -32.34 6.21 25.31
CA ARG A 63 -33.18 5.15 24.73
C ARG A 63 -34.69 5.41 24.88
N ARG A 64 -35.13 6.30 25.79
CA ARG A 64 -36.56 6.66 26.02
C ARG A 64 -37.10 7.72 25.04
N LEU A 65 -36.24 8.39 24.26
CA LEU A 65 -36.66 9.44 23.32
C LEU A 65 -37.33 8.84 22.06
N SER A 66 -38.65 9.01 21.94
CA SER A 66 -39.46 8.57 20.79
C SER A 66 -39.51 9.58 19.63
N LYS A 67 -39.13 10.84 19.87
CA LYS A 67 -39.13 11.94 18.90
C LYS A 67 -37.87 12.79 19.07
N VAL A 68 -37.35 13.32 17.96
CA VAL A 68 -36.24 14.29 17.92
C VAL A 68 -36.57 15.38 16.91
N ASN A 69 -36.28 16.63 17.24
CA ASN A 69 -36.44 17.83 16.39
C ASN A 69 -35.21 18.78 16.41
N HIS A 70 -34.11 18.36 17.02
CA HIS A 70 -32.86 19.12 17.07
C HIS A 70 -31.65 18.18 17.09
N LEU A 71 -30.48 18.71 16.77
CA LEU A 71 -29.19 18.05 16.88
C LEU A 71 -28.26 18.98 17.65
N SER A 72 -27.51 18.45 18.61
CA SER A 72 -26.50 19.17 19.38
C SER A 72 -25.15 18.49 19.26
N PHE A 73 -24.10 19.28 19.09
CA PHE A 73 -22.72 18.83 19.13
C PHE A 73 -21.87 19.88 19.85
N VAL A 74 -21.57 19.63 21.13
CA VAL A 74 -20.95 20.62 22.02
C VAL A 74 -21.81 21.90 22.09
N ASP A 75 -21.34 23.03 21.57
CA ASP A 75 -22.04 24.31 21.49
C ASP A 75 -22.85 24.49 20.19
N ASP A 76 -22.54 23.74 19.14
CA ASP A 76 -23.27 23.78 17.86
C ASP A 76 -24.64 23.07 18.01
N VAL A 77 -25.71 23.85 18.12
CA VAL A 77 -27.10 23.34 18.14
C VAL A 77 -27.83 23.72 16.85
N LYS A 78 -28.37 22.71 16.16
CA LYS A 78 -29.20 22.85 14.96
C LYS A 78 -30.63 22.38 15.23
N MET A 79 -31.61 23.27 15.07
CA MET A 79 -33.03 23.00 15.30
C MET A 79 -33.80 22.81 13.99
N PHE A 80 -34.91 22.08 14.06
CA PHE A 80 -35.81 21.78 12.94
C PHE A 80 -37.25 22.01 13.42
N ALA A 81 -38.08 22.63 12.59
CA ALA A 81 -39.47 22.96 12.89
C ALA A 81 -40.36 22.84 11.64
N ASN A 82 -41.68 22.72 11.83
CA ASN A 82 -42.66 22.72 10.74
C ASN A 82 -42.87 24.12 10.16
N CYS A 83 -43.10 25.08 11.06
CA CYS A 83 -43.44 26.45 10.76
C CYS A 83 -42.57 27.42 11.57
N LYS A 84 -42.63 28.68 11.17
CA LYS A 84 -41.94 29.82 11.79
C LYS A 84 -42.26 30.00 13.28
N GLU A 85 -43.51 29.77 13.69
CA GLU A 85 -43.98 29.97 15.08
C GLU A 85 -43.35 28.94 16.03
N ASP A 86 -43.33 27.67 15.61
CA ASP A 86 -42.64 26.60 16.32
C ASP A 86 -41.13 26.89 16.42
N PHE A 87 -40.51 27.33 15.33
CA PHE A 87 -39.09 27.68 15.34
C PHE A 87 -38.79 28.84 16.28
N LYS A 88 -39.61 29.90 16.28
CA LYS A 88 -39.48 31.04 17.20
C LYS A 88 -39.61 30.60 18.66
N ARG A 89 -40.63 29.79 18.99
CA ARG A 89 -40.80 29.22 20.34
C ARG A 89 -39.59 28.38 20.75
N MET A 90 -39.04 27.57 19.85
CA MET A 90 -37.82 26.79 20.12
C MET A 90 -36.59 27.67 20.34
N LYS A 91 -36.37 28.71 19.51
CA LYS A 91 -35.32 29.72 19.70
C LYS A 91 -35.46 30.37 21.07
N ASP A 92 -36.62 30.92 21.39
CA ASP A 92 -36.82 31.72 22.61
C ASP A 92 -36.70 30.84 23.87
N THR A 93 -37.16 29.59 23.82
CA THR A 93 -36.94 28.60 24.89
C THR A 93 -35.44 28.30 25.07
N PHE A 94 -34.70 28.08 23.99
CA PHE A 94 -33.26 27.80 24.04
C PHE A 94 -32.44 29.01 24.53
N VAL A 95 -32.81 30.23 24.11
CA VAL A 95 -32.23 31.48 24.63
C VAL A 95 -32.46 31.60 26.13
N LYS A 96 -33.69 31.34 26.60
CA LYS A 96 -34.03 31.39 28.02
C LYS A 96 -33.22 30.39 28.84
N VAL A 97 -33.21 29.11 28.46
CA VAL A 97 -32.44 28.05 29.15
C VAL A 97 -30.94 28.35 29.12
N GLY A 98 -30.40 28.80 27.98
CA GLY A 98 -29.00 29.23 27.88
C GLY A 98 -28.67 30.38 28.85
N THR A 99 -29.56 31.37 28.96
CA THR A 99 -29.40 32.51 29.87
C THR A 99 -29.46 32.08 31.34
N GLU A 100 -30.38 31.17 31.69
CA GLU A 100 -30.47 30.56 33.03
C GLU A 100 -29.21 29.76 33.39
N MET A 101 -28.53 29.16 32.40
CA MET A 101 -27.23 28.50 32.54
C MET A 101 -26.03 29.48 32.52
N GLY A 102 -26.26 30.80 32.44
CA GLY A 102 -25.19 31.81 32.36
C GLY A 102 -24.50 31.90 30.98
N LEU A 103 -25.03 31.25 29.96
CA LEU A 103 -24.51 31.24 28.60
C LEU A 103 -25.07 32.39 27.75
N LYS A 104 -24.29 32.83 26.76
CA LYS A 104 -24.71 33.84 25.78
C LYS A 104 -24.65 33.27 24.37
N ILE A 105 -25.72 33.45 23.59
CA ILE A 105 -25.79 33.01 22.20
C ILE A 105 -25.03 33.98 21.30
N ASN A 106 -24.17 33.45 20.42
CA ASN A 106 -23.43 34.24 19.45
C ASN A 106 -24.23 34.40 18.15
N LEU A 107 -25.07 35.43 18.09
CA LEU A 107 -25.94 35.71 16.94
C LEU A 107 -25.17 35.84 15.61
N SER A 108 -23.91 36.28 15.61
CA SER A 108 -23.08 36.38 14.38
C SER A 108 -22.67 35.03 13.79
N LYS A 109 -22.87 33.93 14.52
CA LYS A 109 -22.72 32.56 14.03
C LYS A 109 -24.06 31.87 13.74
N CYS A 110 -25.18 32.46 14.17
CA CYS A 110 -26.50 31.90 13.96
C CYS A 110 -27.00 32.24 12.55
N GLY A 111 -27.69 31.29 11.91
CA GLY A 111 -28.29 31.50 10.60
C GLY A 111 -29.54 30.66 10.40
N VAL A 112 -30.50 31.16 9.63
CA VAL A 112 -31.75 30.44 9.29
C VAL A 112 -31.78 30.14 7.80
N ILE A 113 -32.16 28.91 7.43
CA ILE A 113 -32.54 28.55 6.06
C ILE A 113 -34.05 28.25 6.04
N PRO A 114 -34.87 29.05 5.33
CA PRO A 114 -36.29 28.79 5.20
C PRO A 114 -36.59 27.57 4.32
N SER A 115 -37.76 26.96 4.55
CA SER A 115 -38.31 25.93 3.67
C SER A 115 -38.81 26.54 2.35
N ILE A 116 -39.06 25.70 1.34
CA ILE A 116 -39.39 26.12 -0.04
C ILE A 116 -40.71 26.91 -0.13
N LEU A 117 -41.58 26.81 0.89
CA LEU A 117 -42.93 27.36 0.89
C LEU A 117 -43.11 28.64 1.74
N GLU A 118 -42.09 29.07 2.48
CA GLU A 118 -42.21 30.22 3.40
C GLU A 118 -41.12 31.27 3.17
N THR A 119 -41.52 32.50 2.85
CA THR A 119 -40.68 33.69 3.00
C THR A 119 -40.60 34.05 4.49
N VAL A 120 -39.63 33.48 5.20
CA VAL A 120 -39.38 33.79 6.62
C VAL A 120 -38.66 35.13 6.74
N SER A 121 -39.38 36.22 6.50
CA SER A 121 -38.88 37.61 6.55
C SER A 121 -38.78 38.20 7.96
N ASP A 122 -39.43 37.58 8.96
CA ASP A 122 -39.65 38.21 10.27
C ASP A 122 -38.94 37.49 11.45
N ILE A 123 -37.82 36.81 11.18
CA ILE A 123 -36.84 36.45 12.23
C ILE A 123 -35.71 37.46 12.16
N THR A 124 -35.96 38.64 12.74
CA THR A 124 -35.09 39.83 12.66
C THR A 124 -33.71 39.65 13.27
N ASP A 125 -33.57 38.77 14.25
CA ASP A 125 -32.40 38.69 15.13
C ASP A 125 -31.28 37.78 14.59
N VAL A 126 -31.50 37.10 13.46
CA VAL A 126 -30.63 36.03 12.94
C VAL A 126 -30.51 36.14 11.42
N GLU A 127 -29.30 35.97 10.88
CA GLU A 127 -29.06 36.10 9.43
C GLU A 127 -29.82 35.04 8.61
N GLN A 128 -30.59 35.49 7.61
CA GLN A 128 -31.24 34.59 6.64
C GLN A 128 -30.23 34.17 5.56
N LEU A 129 -29.82 32.91 5.57
CA LEU A 129 -28.79 32.40 4.67
C LEU A 129 -29.35 32.03 3.28
N ASN A 130 -29.02 32.85 2.28
CA ASN A 130 -29.33 32.58 0.87
C ASN A 130 -28.51 31.44 0.24
N THR A 131 -27.46 30.95 0.92
CA THR A 131 -26.48 30.00 0.40
C THR A 131 -26.63 28.59 0.99
N ALA A 132 -25.70 28.12 1.82
CA ALA A 132 -25.69 26.80 2.44
C ALA A 132 -25.31 26.94 3.92
N TYR A 133 -26.07 26.31 4.81
CA TYR A 133 -25.82 26.32 6.25
C TYR A 133 -24.66 25.35 6.53
N LYS A 134 -23.64 25.82 7.24
CA LYS A 134 -22.44 25.04 7.52
C LYS A 134 -22.55 24.37 8.90
N TYR A 135 -22.88 23.08 8.94
CA TYR A 135 -22.95 22.30 10.19
C TYR A 135 -21.79 21.31 10.27
N ILE A 136 -21.03 21.31 11.38
CA ILE A 136 -19.82 20.48 11.60
C ILE A 136 -18.89 20.45 10.36
N GLY A 137 -18.70 21.62 9.74
CA GLY A 137 -17.82 21.78 8.57
C GLY A 137 -18.42 21.44 7.20
N LEU A 138 -19.66 20.93 7.13
CA LEU A 138 -20.32 20.51 5.88
C LEU A 138 -21.34 21.55 5.39
N PRO A 139 -21.34 21.88 4.08
CA PRO A 139 -22.28 22.84 3.49
C PRO A 139 -23.62 22.16 3.17
N GLU A 140 -24.65 22.39 3.98
CA GLU A 140 -26.01 21.89 3.74
C GLU A 140 -26.87 22.96 3.05
N LYS A 141 -27.33 22.68 1.83
CA LYS A 141 -28.31 23.52 1.12
C LYS A 141 -29.68 22.84 1.12
N ARG A 142 -30.60 23.38 1.91
CA ARG A 142 -31.94 22.80 2.18
C ARG A 142 -31.83 21.37 2.75
N GLN A 143 -32.05 20.36 1.91
CA GLN A 143 -32.12 18.94 2.29
C GLN A 143 -30.91 18.10 1.83
N ARG A 144 -29.88 18.73 1.24
CA ARG A 144 -28.75 18.05 0.62
C ARG A 144 -27.45 18.82 0.85
N ILE A 145 -26.33 18.10 0.84
CA ILE A 145 -25.00 18.73 0.85
C ILE A 145 -24.76 19.41 -0.51
N ASP A 146 -24.25 20.64 -0.48
CA ASP A 146 -23.86 21.38 -1.67
C ASP A 146 -22.54 20.82 -2.23
N LEU A 147 -22.67 19.87 -3.16
CA LEU A 147 -21.53 19.26 -3.84
C LEU A 147 -20.71 20.24 -4.69
N LYS A 148 -21.29 21.36 -5.16
CA LYS A 148 -20.55 22.33 -5.98
C LYS A 148 -19.58 23.10 -5.10
N TYR A 149 -20.10 23.72 -4.03
CA TYR A 149 -19.29 24.43 -3.05
C TYR A 149 -18.25 23.50 -2.40
N LEU A 150 -18.65 22.26 -2.07
CA LEU A 150 -17.76 21.25 -1.52
C LEU A 150 -16.64 20.88 -2.50
N LYS A 151 -16.94 20.68 -3.79
CA LYS A 151 -15.94 20.41 -4.85
C LYS A 151 -14.90 21.52 -4.92
N GLU A 152 -15.34 22.76 -5.04
CA GLU A 152 -14.47 23.94 -5.18
C GLU A 152 -13.58 24.12 -3.94
N THR A 153 -14.20 24.11 -2.75
CA THR A 153 -13.49 24.24 -1.47
C THR A 153 -12.48 23.12 -1.23
N LEU A 154 -12.84 21.87 -1.51
CA LEU A 154 -11.92 20.74 -1.32
C LEU A 154 -10.82 20.70 -2.35
N SER A 155 -11.09 21.04 -3.62
CA SER A 155 -10.05 21.08 -4.65
C SER A 155 -8.94 22.05 -4.26
N ASN A 156 -9.32 23.27 -3.85
CA ASN A 156 -8.36 24.30 -3.44
C ASN A 156 -7.56 23.88 -2.19
N LYS A 157 -8.24 23.32 -1.16
CA LYS A 157 -7.58 22.82 0.05
C LYS A 157 -6.63 21.65 -0.22
N ILE A 158 -7.00 20.71 -1.10
CA ILE A 158 -6.18 19.56 -1.45
C ILE A 158 -4.96 20.01 -2.26
N ILE A 159 -5.15 20.86 -3.27
CA ILE A 159 -4.05 21.42 -4.09
C ILE A 159 -3.04 22.14 -3.18
N GLY A 160 -3.49 23.07 -2.34
CA GLY A 160 -2.60 23.81 -1.44
C GLY A 160 -1.91 22.93 -0.38
N LYS A 161 -2.56 21.85 0.07
CA LYS A 161 -1.97 20.91 1.03
C LYS A 161 -0.92 19.99 0.38
N ILE A 162 -1.18 19.50 -0.82
CA ILE A 162 -0.20 18.70 -1.59
C ILE A 162 1.00 19.56 -1.96
N ALA A 163 0.77 20.80 -2.41
CA ALA A 163 1.83 21.75 -2.72
C ALA A 163 2.82 21.87 -1.55
N LYS A 164 2.32 22.16 -0.35
CA LYS A 164 3.12 22.26 0.88
C LYS A 164 3.82 20.94 1.26
N ILE A 165 3.19 19.78 1.06
CA ILE A 165 3.82 18.47 1.33
C ILE A 165 4.99 18.23 0.37
N PHE A 166 4.81 18.48 -0.93
CA PHE A 166 5.84 18.17 -1.93
C PHE A 166 6.96 19.23 -2.02
N GLN A 167 6.70 20.47 -1.60
CA GLN A 167 7.71 21.50 -1.38
C GLN A 167 8.60 21.23 -0.14
N SER A 168 8.23 20.29 0.74
CA SER A 168 9.05 19.95 1.92
C SER A 168 10.31 19.13 1.55
N CYS A 169 11.33 19.18 2.42
CA CYS A 169 12.58 18.42 2.31
C CYS A 169 12.44 16.92 2.66
N LEU A 170 11.21 16.40 2.79
CA LEU A 170 10.95 14.99 3.11
C LEU A 170 11.20 14.09 1.90
N SER A 171 11.49 12.80 2.14
CA SER A 171 11.61 11.83 1.06
C SER A 171 10.26 11.54 0.39
N THR A 172 10.30 11.06 -0.85
CA THR A 172 9.11 10.70 -1.63
C THR A 172 8.16 9.79 -0.84
N GLY A 173 8.67 8.73 -0.20
CA GLY A 173 7.86 7.82 0.61
C GLY A 173 7.23 8.47 1.84
N GLN A 174 7.94 9.40 2.49
CA GLN A 174 7.40 10.19 3.61
C GLN A 174 6.28 11.15 3.13
N LYS A 175 6.47 11.82 1.99
CA LYS A 175 5.46 12.69 1.37
C LYS A 175 4.18 11.93 1.03
N ILE A 176 4.28 10.75 0.40
CA ILE A 176 3.11 9.90 0.11
C ILE A 176 2.41 9.43 1.39
N LYS A 177 3.17 9.04 2.42
CA LYS A 177 2.61 8.69 3.74
C LYS A 177 1.85 9.86 4.37
N LEU A 178 2.36 11.09 4.27
CA LEU A 178 1.67 12.29 4.74
C LEU A 178 0.42 12.61 3.91
N CYS A 179 0.42 12.43 2.59
CA CYS A 179 -0.79 12.56 1.78
C CYS A 179 -1.87 11.57 2.22
N ASN A 180 -1.48 10.30 2.40
CA ASN A 180 -2.38 9.24 2.87
C ASN A 180 -2.97 9.56 4.25
N ILE A 181 -2.14 9.97 5.23
CA ILE A 181 -2.62 10.29 6.58
C ILE A 181 -3.41 11.61 6.62
N SER A 182 -3.13 12.58 5.76
CA SER A 182 -3.66 13.94 5.94
C SER A 182 -4.77 14.37 4.97
N ILE A 183 -4.96 13.65 3.86
CA ILE A 183 -6.00 13.93 2.85
C ILE A 183 -7.10 12.88 2.91
N VAL A 184 -6.74 11.61 3.02
CA VAL A 184 -7.71 10.50 2.99
C VAL A 184 -8.72 10.63 4.12
N HIS A 185 -8.29 10.84 5.37
CA HIS A 185 -9.19 10.99 6.51
C HIS A 185 -10.20 12.15 6.36
N VAL A 186 -9.80 13.26 5.70
CA VAL A 186 -10.72 14.37 5.40
C VAL A 186 -11.80 13.93 4.41
N ILE A 187 -11.43 13.15 3.40
CA ILE A 187 -12.40 12.56 2.45
C ILE A 187 -13.27 11.51 3.13
N GLN A 188 -12.71 10.64 3.96
CA GLN A 188 -13.47 9.60 4.67
C GLN A 188 -14.56 10.23 5.54
N TYR A 189 -14.20 11.25 6.34
CA TYR A 189 -15.14 12.05 7.11
C TYR A 189 -16.29 12.59 6.23
N ILE A 190 -15.94 13.37 5.20
CA ILE A 190 -16.93 14.01 4.32
C ILE A 190 -17.83 12.98 3.61
N VAL A 191 -17.29 11.82 3.24
CA VAL A 191 -18.03 10.75 2.58
C VAL A 191 -19.00 10.07 3.54
N MET A 192 -18.60 9.73 4.78
CA MET A 192 -19.48 9.12 5.78
C MET A 192 -20.70 10.00 6.03
N HIS A 193 -20.46 11.29 6.27
CA HIS A 193 -21.48 12.29 6.49
C HIS A 193 -22.36 12.53 5.23
N ALA A 194 -21.79 12.45 4.01
CA ALA A 194 -22.54 12.62 2.76
C ALA A 194 -23.31 11.39 2.27
N ALA A 195 -22.95 10.17 2.68
CA ALA A 195 -23.48 8.91 2.16
C ALA A 195 -25.02 8.82 2.27
N GLY A 196 -25.59 9.32 3.36
CA GLY A 196 -27.03 9.36 3.52
C GLY A 196 -27.73 10.39 2.62
N SER A 197 -27.10 11.53 2.33
CA SER A 197 -27.72 12.71 1.71
C SER A 197 -27.54 12.81 0.20
N VAL A 198 -26.51 12.16 -0.34
CA VAL A 198 -26.11 12.24 -1.75
C VAL A 198 -26.02 10.83 -2.36
N SER A 199 -26.37 10.66 -3.63
CA SER A 199 -26.20 9.36 -4.28
C SER A 199 -24.72 9.00 -4.45
N MET A 200 -24.37 7.75 -4.13
CA MET A 200 -23.00 7.21 -4.22
C MET A 200 -22.30 7.53 -5.55
N ARG A 201 -23.00 7.47 -6.69
CA ARG A 201 -22.43 7.84 -8.00
C ARG A 201 -21.85 9.27 -8.01
N LYS A 202 -22.52 10.23 -7.37
CA LYS A 202 -22.07 11.63 -7.27
C LYS A 202 -20.90 11.79 -6.29
N ILE A 203 -20.92 11.08 -5.17
CA ILE A 203 -19.80 11.07 -4.19
C ILE A 203 -18.54 10.49 -4.83
N ILE A 204 -18.65 9.33 -5.50
CA ILE A 204 -17.53 8.70 -6.22
C ILE A 204 -17.07 9.59 -7.38
N ALA A 205 -17.97 10.25 -8.11
CA ALA A 205 -17.59 11.20 -9.16
C ALA A 205 -16.82 12.41 -8.61
N LEU A 206 -17.23 12.97 -7.46
CA LEU A 206 -16.48 14.01 -6.75
C LEU A 206 -15.07 13.51 -6.38
N CYS A 207 -14.96 12.34 -5.76
CA CYS A 207 -13.65 11.79 -5.36
C CYS A 207 -12.74 11.54 -6.57
N LYS A 208 -13.28 11.05 -7.70
CA LYS A 208 -12.55 10.92 -8.97
C LYS A 208 -12.09 12.25 -9.56
N ILE A 209 -12.81 13.35 -9.33
CA ILE A 209 -12.37 14.70 -9.72
C ILE A 209 -11.20 15.13 -8.82
N LEU A 210 -11.30 14.90 -7.50
CA LEU A 210 -10.23 15.22 -6.56
C LEU A 210 -8.96 14.39 -6.85
N ASP A 211 -9.08 13.09 -7.14
CA ASP A 211 -7.97 12.25 -7.63
C ASP A 211 -7.28 12.85 -8.86
N LYS A 212 -8.07 13.36 -9.84
CA LYS A 212 -7.51 14.05 -11.01
C LYS A 212 -6.77 15.35 -10.65
N CYS A 213 -7.27 16.11 -9.67
CA CYS A 213 -6.56 17.29 -9.15
C CYS A 213 -5.22 16.89 -8.51
N ILE A 214 -5.20 15.84 -7.68
CA ILE A 214 -3.98 15.28 -7.09
C ILE A 214 -2.97 14.92 -8.19
N VAL A 215 -3.40 14.11 -9.16
CA VAL A 215 -2.54 13.66 -10.28
C VAL A 215 -1.95 14.83 -11.07
N LYS A 216 -2.71 15.90 -11.28
CA LYS A 216 -2.23 17.11 -11.98
C LYS A 216 -1.21 17.92 -11.18
N VAL A 217 -1.38 18.04 -9.86
CA VAL A 217 -0.38 18.69 -8.98
C VAL A 217 0.92 17.90 -9.01
N LEU A 218 0.86 16.57 -8.91
CA LEU A 218 2.03 15.70 -8.87
C LEU A 218 2.81 15.61 -10.20
N SER A 219 2.21 16.07 -11.31
CA SER A 219 2.87 16.20 -12.62
C SER A 219 3.19 17.64 -13.00
N GLY A 220 3.27 18.55 -12.02
CA GLY A 220 3.59 19.98 -12.23
C GLY A 220 2.61 20.72 -13.15
N SER A 221 1.46 20.15 -13.48
CA SER A 221 0.59 20.61 -14.59
C SER A 221 -0.37 21.72 -14.19
N ILE A 222 0.02 22.54 -13.21
CA ILE A 222 -0.73 23.66 -12.63
C ILE A 222 0.29 24.78 -12.43
N LYS A 223 0.02 25.98 -12.97
CA LYS A 223 0.98 27.09 -13.13
C LYS A 223 1.73 27.51 -11.85
N ASP A 224 1.15 27.30 -10.67
CA ASP A 224 1.77 27.66 -9.39
C ASP A 224 2.55 26.50 -8.72
N ASN A 225 2.60 25.33 -9.37
CA ASN A 225 3.13 24.07 -8.82
C ASN A 225 4.13 23.37 -9.76
N GLU A 226 4.65 24.05 -10.78
CA GLU A 226 5.55 23.46 -11.81
C GLU A 226 6.84 22.86 -11.22
N VAL A 227 7.23 23.28 -10.01
CA VAL A 227 8.33 22.71 -9.22
C VAL A 227 8.08 21.25 -8.80
N ILE A 228 6.82 20.81 -8.70
CA ILE A 228 6.43 19.48 -8.22
C ILE A 228 6.46 18.48 -9.38
N ASN A 229 7.63 17.92 -9.62
CA ASN A 229 7.89 17.01 -10.72
C ASN A 229 8.09 15.56 -10.22
N LEU A 230 7.08 15.01 -9.52
CA LEU A 230 7.09 13.62 -9.03
C LEU A 230 6.84 12.60 -10.15
N ARG A 231 6.02 12.97 -11.14
CA ARG A 231 5.69 12.09 -12.28
C ARG A 231 5.56 12.87 -13.59
N GLN A 232 5.94 12.27 -14.70
CA GLN A 232 5.56 12.79 -16.02
C GLN A 232 4.07 12.53 -16.32
N PRO A 233 3.37 13.41 -17.06
CA PRO A 233 1.99 13.18 -17.49
C PRO A 233 1.79 11.83 -18.21
N THR A 234 2.78 11.40 -18.98
CA THR A 234 2.84 10.15 -19.77
C THR A 234 3.00 8.86 -18.94
N GLN A 235 3.45 8.93 -17.69
CA GLN A 235 3.59 7.75 -16.83
C GLN A 235 2.24 7.15 -16.46
N THR A 236 2.16 5.81 -16.34
CA THR A 236 0.90 5.16 -15.93
C THR A 236 0.50 5.51 -14.50
N LEU A 237 -0.76 5.91 -14.33
CA LEU A 237 -1.34 6.22 -13.02
C LEU A 237 -1.42 5.00 -12.10
N ALA A 238 -1.43 3.78 -12.65
CA ALA A 238 -1.45 2.55 -11.86
C ALA A 238 -0.28 2.51 -10.86
N ARG A 239 0.91 2.93 -11.28
CA ARG A 239 2.12 2.92 -10.45
C ARG A 239 2.07 3.90 -9.27
N LEU A 240 1.26 4.95 -9.35
CA LEU A 240 1.05 5.86 -8.23
C LEU A 240 0.27 5.19 -7.09
N TYR A 241 -0.71 4.34 -7.43
CA TYR A 241 -1.62 3.70 -6.48
C TYR A 241 -1.22 2.26 -6.08
N LEU A 242 -0.37 1.59 -6.87
CA LEU A 242 0.22 0.29 -6.52
C LEU A 242 1.05 0.41 -5.23
N LYS A 243 1.00 -0.60 -4.38
CA LYS A 243 1.88 -0.68 -3.21
C LYS A 243 3.37 -0.81 -3.61
N PRO A 244 4.30 -0.39 -2.74
CA PRO A 244 5.75 -0.56 -2.95
C PRO A 244 6.23 -2.00 -3.14
N GLU A 245 5.55 -2.99 -2.58
CA GLU A 245 5.86 -4.41 -2.84
C GLU A 245 5.61 -4.77 -4.32
N ASN A 246 4.63 -4.12 -4.94
CA ASN A 246 4.18 -4.35 -6.32
C ASN A 246 4.67 -3.25 -7.29
N GLY A 247 5.77 -2.57 -7.00
CA GLY A 247 6.40 -1.61 -7.94
C GLY A 247 5.96 -0.15 -7.83
N GLY A 248 5.00 0.19 -6.95
CA GLY A 248 4.36 1.51 -6.90
C GLY A 248 4.61 2.36 -5.65
N LEU A 249 4.05 3.58 -5.63
CA LEU A 249 4.26 4.54 -4.53
C LEU A 249 3.34 4.33 -3.31
N GLY A 250 2.22 3.62 -3.46
CA GLY A 250 1.25 3.39 -2.39
C GLY A 250 0.38 4.59 -2.04
N LEU A 251 0.16 5.54 -2.96
CA LEU A 251 -0.83 6.59 -2.76
C LEU A 251 -2.23 5.96 -2.70
N ILE A 252 -3.07 6.39 -1.75
CA ILE A 252 -4.45 5.91 -1.65
C ILE A 252 -5.33 6.68 -2.63
N ASN A 253 -6.00 5.95 -3.53
CA ASN A 253 -7.02 6.53 -4.39
C ASN A 253 -8.25 6.98 -3.56
N LEU A 254 -8.67 8.23 -3.73
CA LEU A 254 -9.76 8.83 -2.94
C LEU A 254 -11.12 8.21 -3.28
N ALA A 255 -11.36 7.83 -4.53
CA ALA A 255 -12.60 7.15 -4.90
C ALA A 255 -12.73 5.75 -4.27
N GLU A 256 -11.63 5.00 -4.09
CA GLU A 256 -11.63 3.75 -3.33
C GLU A 256 -11.77 3.99 -1.82
N ALA A 257 -11.09 4.99 -1.26
CA ALA A 257 -11.25 5.37 0.14
C ALA A 257 -12.70 5.76 0.46
N ALA A 258 -13.40 6.42 -0.46
CA ALA A 258 -14.81 6.74 -0.33
C ALA A 258 -15.69 5.48 -0.22
N LYS A 259 -15.45 4.45 -1.04
CA LYS A 259 -16.19 3.17 -0.94
C LYS A 259 -15.98 2.51 0.43
N LYS A 260 -14.73 2.44 0.89
CA LYS A 260 -14.38 1.90 2.22
C LYS A 260 -15.03 2.68 3.37
N SER A 261 -15.22 3.99 3.20
CA SER A 261 -15.90 4.87 4.16
C SER A 261 -17.40 4.60 4.23
N ILE A 262 -18.06 4.43 3.09
CA ILE A 262 -19.48 4.05 3.01
C ILE A 262 -19.68 2.69 3.69
N ILE A 263 -18.85 1.69 3.33
CA ILE A 263 -18.85 0.37 3.96
C ILE A 263 -18.64 0.46 5.48
N THR A 264 -17.65 1.23 5.94
CA THR A 264 -17.43 1.45 7.37
C THR A 264 -18.68 2.02 8.05
N TYR A 265 -19.31 3.03 7.46
CA TYR A 265 -20.54 3.64 7.98
C TYR A 265 -21.68 2.62 8.05
N ASP A 266 -21.91 1.86 6.98
CA ASP A 266 -22.98 0.86 6.90
C ASP A 266 -22.74 -0.32 7.87
N LEU A 267 -21.49 -0.76 8.06
CA LEU A 267 -21.12 -1.79 9.03
C LEU A 267 -21.37 -1.35 10.47
N ASN A 268 -21.01 -0.11 10.85
CA ASN A 268 -21.38 0.43 12.16
C ASN A 268 -22.91 0.42 12.31
N MET A 269 -23.66 0.89 11.32
CA MET A 269 -25.13 0.90 11.37
C MET A 269 -25.78 -0.51 11.43
N LEU A 270 -25.14 -1.54 10.87
CA LEU A 270 -25.63 -2.92 10.89
C LEU A 270 -25.25 -3.71 12.15
N LEU A 271 -24.03 -3.53 12.65
CA LEU A 271 -23.43 -4.39 13.69
C LEU A 271 -23.21 -3.69 15.04
N ASP A 272 -23.10 -2.36 15.08
CA ASP A 272 -22.89 -1.65 16.35
C ASP A 272 -24.19 -1.65 17.20
N PRO A 273 -24.17 -2.21 18.42
CA PRO A 273 -25.35 -2.24 19.30
C PRO A 273 -25.91 -0.86 19.62
N ILE A 274 -25.08 0.19 19.65
CA ILE A 274 -25.48 1.58 19.91
C ILE A 274 -26.49 2.06 18.85
N HIS A 275 -26.46 1.48 17.65
CA HIS A 275 -27.33 1.88 16.54
C HIS A 275 -28.62 1.07 16.42
N LYS A 276 -28.91 0.13 17.34
CA LYS A 276 -30.08 -0.79 17.28
C LYS A 276 -31.42 -0.10 16.98
N LYS A 277 -31.76 1.01 17.67
CA LYS A 277 -33.03 1.74 17.42
C LYS A 277 -33.08 2.42 16.03
N VAL A 278 -31.93 2.80 15.48
CA VAL A 278 -31.84 3.44 14.15
C VAL A 278 -31.72 2.40 13.03
N LYS A 279 -31.13 1.22 13.30
CA LYS A 279 -31.08 0.06 12.40
C LYS A 279 -32.48 -0.28 11.87
N CYS A 280 -33.48 -0.37 12.74
CA CYS A 280 -34.89 -0.63 12.36
C CYS A 280 -35.43 0.40 11.36
N TYR A 281 -35.18 1.70 11.59
CA TYR A 281 -35.58 2.78 10.69
C TYR A 281 -34.91 2.62 9.30
N PHE A 282 -33.64 2.24 9.25
CA PHE A 282 -32.91 2.03 8.00
C PHE A 282 -33.31 0.75 7.26
N LEU A 283 -33.60 -0.35 7.97
CA LEU A 283 -34.13 -1.57 7.39
C LEU A 283 -35.46 -1.28 6.68
N LYS A 284 -36.43 -0.68 7.38
CA LYS A 284 -37.72 -0.28 6.81
C LYS A 284 -37.56 0.69 5.63
N GLN A 285 -36.73 1.73 5.80
CA GLN A 285 -36.43 2.66 4.70
C GLN A 285 -35.83 1.96 3.45
N SER A 286 -35.07 0.88 3.63
CA SER A 286 -34.46 0.10 2.55
C SER A 286 -35.44 -0.82 1.85
N ILE A 287 -36.50 -1.26 2.54
CA ILE A 287 -37.62 -2.00 1.94
C ILE A 287 -38.52 -1.03 1.16
N ASP A 288 -38.88 0.11 1.76
CA ASP A 288 -39.84 1.05 1.17
C ASP A 288 -39.27 1.87 -0.01
N LYS A 289 -37.99 2.25 0.04
CA LYS A 289 -37.40 3.20 -0.94
C LYS A 289 -36.44 2.52 -1.90
N LYS A 290 -36.33 3.07 -3.12
CA LYS A 290 -35.33 2.69 -4.13
C LYS A 290 -33.90 3.14 -3.79
N MET A 291 -33.72 4.04 -2.82
CA MET A 291 -32.42 4.58 -2.41
C MET A 291 -32.36 4.72 -0.88
N SER A 292 -31.56 3.88 -0.24
CA SER A 292 -31.21 3.87 1.18
C SER A 292 -29.71 3.57 1.37
N LEU A 293 -29.19 3.72 2.59
CA LEU A 293 -27.82 3.33 2.93
C LEU A 293 -27.53 1.85 2.62
N ILE A 294 -28.40 0.93 3.04
CA ILE A 294 -28.22 -0.51 2.78
C ILE A 294 -28.27 -0.83 1.27
N SER A 295 -29.01 -0.05 0.47
CA SER A 295 -28.95 -0.19 -0.99
C SER A 295 -27.62 0.29 -1.59
N LEU A 296 -26.93 1.26 -0.96
CA LEU A 296 -25.57 1.66 -1.34
C LEU A 296 -24.57 0.57 -0.96
N PHE A 297 -24.65 0.04 0.27
CA PHE A 297 -23.88 -1.12 0.73
C PHE A 297 -24.01 -2.28 -0.26
N HIS A 298 -25.23 -2.72 -0.56
CA HIS A 298 -25.50 -3.78 -1.53
C HIS A 298 -24.87 -3.49 -2.90
N THR A 299 -25.02 -2.27 -3.41
CA THR A 299 -24.44 -1.88 -4.70
C THR A 299 -22.91 -1.97 -4.69
N LEU A 300 -22.25 -1.59 -3.58
CA LEU A 300 -20.80 -1.74 -3.42
C LEU A 300 -20.39 -3.21 -3.35
N MET A 301 -21.02 -4.00 -2.49
CA MET A 301 -20.73 -5.44 -2.32
C MET A 301 -20.88 -6.20 -3.65
N LYS A 302 -21.93 -5.89 -4.43
CA LYS A 302 -22.14 -6.44 -5.77
C LYS A 302 -21.07 -6.02 -6.78
N GLN A 303 -20.62 -4.75 -6.76
CA GLN A 303 -19.48 -4.31 -7.60
C GLN A 303 -18.17 -5.02 -7.22
N THR A 304 -17.96 -5.24 -5.92
CA THR A 304 -16.75 -5.89 -5.39
C THR A 304 -16.81 -7.41 -5.48
N LYS A 305 -17.94 -8.00 -5.90
CA LYS A 305 -18.20 -9.46 -5.96
C LYS A 305 -18.07 -10.15 -4.59
N ILE A 306 -18.50 -9.47 -3.53
CA ILE A 306 -18.51 -10.02 -2.17
C ILE A 306 -19.94 -10.47 -1.86
N THR A 307 -20.12 -11.73 -1.49
CA THR A 307 -21.42 -12.27 -1.05
C THR A 307 -21.63 -11.92 0.43
N TYR A 308 -22.87 -11.61 0.81
CA TYR A 308 -23.20 -11.34 2.21
C TYR A 308 -24.67 -11.61 2.51
N THR A 309 -24.95 -11.91 3.77
CA THR A 309 -26.31 -12.01 4.33
C THR A 309 -26.36 -11.20 5.62
N ILE A 310 -27.38 -10.34 5.75
CA ILE A 310 -27.61 -9.55 6.96
C ILE A 310 -28.32 -10.44 7.98
N GLU A 311 -27.86 -10.43 9.22
CA GLU A 311 -28.46 -11.17 10.33
C GLU A 311 -28.83 -10.19 11.48
N PRO A 312 -29.61 -10.61 12.49
CA PRO A 312 -30.09 -9.72 13.55
C PRO A 312 -28.98 -9.01 14.33
N ASN A 313 -27.90 -9.73 14.67
CA ASN A 313 -26.75 -9.22 15.43
C ASN A 313 -25.40 -9.48 14.74
N SER A 314 -25.42 -9.98 13.50
CA SER A 314 -24.25 -10.46 12.77
C SER A 314 -24.36 -10.16 11.27
N LEU A 315 -23.26 -10.36 10.55
CA LEU A 315 -23.17 -10.22 9.10
C LEU A 315 -22.34 -11.39 8.58
N LEU A 316 -22.96 -12.26 7.81
CA LEU A 316 -22.26 -13.29 7.05
C LEU A 316 -21.63 -12.62 5.82
N VAL A 317 -20.34 -12.81 5.59
CA VAL A 317 -19.60 -12.27 4.44
C VAL A 317 -18.68 -13.35 3.88
N ASN A 318 -18.89 -13.75 2.62
CA ASN A 318 -18.20 -14.90 2.01
C ASN A 318 -18.15 -16.11 2.97
N GLU A 319 -19.32 -16.51 3.50
CA GLU A 319 -19.50 -17.65 4.43
C GLU A 319 -18.88 -17.49 5.84
N ILE A 320 -18.17 -16.38 6.11
CA ILE A 320 -17.63 -16.08 7.45
C ILE A 320 -18.61 -15.17 8.21
N CYS A 321 -19.04 -15.59 9.40
CA CYS A 321 -19.93 -14.80 10.26
C CYS A 321 -19.13 -13.78 11.08
N PHE A 322 -19.53 -12.50 11.02
CA PHE A 322 -18.93 -11.42 11.80
C PHE A 322 -19.95 -10.78 12.74
N ILE A 323 -19.62 -10.75 14.03
CA ILE A 323 -20.36 -10.00 15.06
C ILE A 323 -19.70 -8.62 15.29
N ASN A 324 -18.37 -8.54 15.14
CA ASN A 324 -17.60 -7.33 15.43
C ASN A 324 -17.39 -6.44 14.17
N VAL A 325 -17.78 -5.16 14.25
CA VAL A 325 -17.57 -4.14 13.21
C VAL A 325 -16.11 -4.10 12.73
N LYS A 326 -15.14 -4.17 13.65
CA LYS A 326 -13.70 -4.04 13.35
C LYS A 326 -13.18 -5.20 12.49
N GLU A 327 -13.70 -6.40 12.72
CA GLU A 327 -13.30 -7.63 12.01
C GLU A 327 -13.97 -7.68 10.64
N ALA A 328 -15.29 -7.46 10.57
CA ALA A 328 -16.03 -7.33 9.33
C ALA A 328 -15.41 -6.27 8.41
N LYS A 329 -15.08 -5.10 8.98
CA LYS A 329 -14.41 -4.01 8.27
C LYS A 329 -13.05 -4.46 7.73
N LYS A 330 -12.21 -5.08 8.57
CA LYS A 330 -10.87 -5.54 8.17
C LYS A 330 -10.95 -6.52 7.00
N ALA A 331 -11.84 -7.51 7.08
CA ALA A 331 -12.05 -8.50 6.03
C ALA A 331 -12.51 -7.85 4.70
N ILE A 332 -13.59 -7.06 4.74
CA ILE A 332 -14.13 -6.41 3.54
C ILE A 332 -13.14 -5.40 2.94
N GLU A 333 -12.50 -4.55 3.76
CA GLU A 333 -11.50 -3.60 3.27
C GLU A 333 -10.27 -4.29 2.68
N GLN A 334 -9.88 -5.46 3.19
CA GLN A 334 -8.79 -6.27 2.64
C GLN A 334 -9.15 -6.80 1.24
N SER A 335 -10.29 -7.49 1.08
CA SER A 335 -10.71 -8.04 -0.23
C SER A 335 -10.87 -6.94 -1.30
N ILE A 336 -11.42 -5.77 -0.92
CA ILE A 336 -11.52 -4.60 -1.81
C ILE A 336 -10.12 -4.09 -2.20
N ASN A 337 -9.20 -4.02 -1.24
CA ASN A 337 -7.86 -3.53 -1.47
C ASN A 337 -7.03 -4.48 -2.35
N GLU A 338 -7.12 -5.78 -2.12
CA GLU A 338 -6.45 -6.81 -2.92
C GLU A 338 -6.92 -6.75 -4.37
N ARG A 339 -8.24 -6.74 -4.59
CA ARG A 339 -8.80 -6.62 -5.94
C ARG A 339 -8.39 -5.31 -6.63
N PHE A 340 -8.41 -4.18 -5.92
CA PHE A 340 -7.91 -2.92 -6.49
C PHE A 340 -6.41 -2.98 -6.85
N GLN A 341 -5.58 -3.65 -6.04
CA GLN A 341 -4.15 -3.82 -6.34
C GLN A 341 -3.93 -4.74 -7.54
N ILE A 342 -4.71 -5.80 -7.70
CA ILE A 342 -4.71 -6.65 -8.91
C ILE A 342 -5.08 -5.82 -10.14
N ASP A 343 -6.22 -5.11 -10.09
CA ASP A 343 -6.68 -4.20 -11.16
C ASP A 343 -5.64 -3.16 -11.57
N MET A 344 -4.85 -2.62 -10.63
CA MET A 344 -3.77 -1.68 -10.94
C MET A 344 -2.53 -2.40 -11.50
N PHE A 345 -2.19 -3.58 -10.98
CA PHE A 345 -1.03 -4.34 -11.42
C PHE A 345 -1.20 -4.82 -12.86
N GLU A 346 -2.39 -5.31 -13.22
CA GLU A 346 -2.74 -5.63 -14.60
C GLU A 346 -2.64 -4.41 -15.52
N LYS A 347 -3.16 -3.25 -15.11
CA LYS A 347 -3.07 -1.99 -15.89
C LYS A 347 -1.64 -1.51 -16.10
N TRP A 348 -0.73 -1.79 -15.17
CA TRP A 348 0.70 -1.47 -15.35
C TRP A 348 1.41 -2.49 -16.25
N THR A 349 1.19 -3.78 -15.99
CA THR A 349 1.86 -4.91 -16.69
C THR A 349 1.41 -5.10 -18.14
N LYS A 350 0.20 -4.63 -18.52
CA LYS A 350 -0.39 -4.88 -19.85
C LYS A 350 0.44 -4.36 -21.04
N HIS A 351 1.12 -3.22 -20.90
CA HIS A 351 1.70 -2.49 -22.04
C HIS A 351 3.19 -2.14 -21.92
N MET A 352 3.83 -2.38 -20.77
CA MET A 352 5.20 -1.94 -20.49
C MET A 352 6.12 -3.15 -20.28
N ASP A 353 7.20 -3.27 -21.04
CA ASP A 353 8.06 -4.47 -21.02
C ASP A 353 8.78 -4.66 -19.67
N TYR A 354 9.27 -3.59 -19.06
CA TYR A 354 9.79 -3.64 -17.68
C TYR A 354 8.73 -4.15 -16.68
N ALA A 355 7.45 -3.81 -16.85
CA ALA A 355 6.39 -4.27 -15.97
C ALA A 355 6.03 -5.74 -16.21
N LYS A 356 6.10 -6.23 -17.46
CA LYS A 356 5.98 -7.66 -17.79
C LYS A 356 7.10 -8.45 -17.12
N LEU A 357 8.35 -8.00 -17.25
CA LEU A 357 9.51 -8.59 -16.59
C LEU A 357 9.35 -8.60 -15.07
N TYR A 358 8.93 -7.47 -14.47
CA TYR A 358 8.67 -7.35 -13.04
C TYR A 358 7.68 -8.41 -12.54
N LYS A 359 6.66 -8.75 -13.35
CA LYS A 359 5.70 -9.83 -13.07
C LYS A 359 6.29 -11.22 -13.29
N GLN A 360 7.06 -11.44 -14.35
CA GLN A 360 7.69 -12.73 -14.69
C GLN A 360 8.71 -13.15 -13.62
N GLU A 361 9.64 -12.26 -13.31
CA GLU A 361 10.72 -12.47 -12.33
C GLU A 361 10.27 -12.23 -10.88
N ARG A 362 8.98 -11.92 -10.63
CA ARG A 362 8.38 -11.71 -9.29
C ARG A 362 9.14 -10.66 -8.43
N LEU A 363 9.67 -9.63 -9.07
CA LEU A 363 10.54 -8.61 -8.45
C LEU A 363 9.84 -7.84 -7.32
N LYS A 364 10.65 -7.22 -6.42
CA LYS A 364 10.17 -6.40 -5.29
C LYS A 364 10.97 -5.10 -5.16
N THR A 365 10.31 -3.95 -5.27
CA THR A 365 10.96 -2.62 -5.12
C THR A 365 11.00 -2.11 -3.66
N PHE A 366 11.70 -2.82 -2.78
CA PHE A 366 11.85 -2.39 -1.37
C PHE A 366 12.45 -0.98 -1.19
N TRP A 367 13.22 -0.51 -2.17
CA TRP A 367 13.80 0.83 -2.19
C TRP A 367 12.75 1.96 -2.20
N LEU A 368 11.54 1.74 -2.72
CA LEU A 368 10.44 2.72 -2.68
C LEU A 368 9.95 3.02 -1.25
N CYS A 369 10.06 2.04 -0.34
CA CYS A 369 9.72 2.20 1.08
C CYS A 369 10.90 2.67 1.94
N LYS A 370 12.11 2.17 1.65
CA LYS A 370 13.25 2.22 2.58
C LYS A 370 14.31 3.26 2.23
N THR A 371 14.37 3.75 0.99
CA THR A 371 15.40 4.68 0.53
C THR A 371 14.90 6.13 0.62
N PRO A 372 15.69 7.08 1.17
CA PRO A 372 15.34 8.50 1.18
C PRO A 372 15.52 9.12 -0.22
N LEU A 373 14.59 8.85 -1.13
CA LEU A 373 14.62 9.34 -2.51
C LEU A 373 13.99 10.72 -2.67
N SER A 374 14.64 11.58 -3.46
CA SER A 374 14.04 12.82 -3.94
C SER A 374 12.97 12.55 -5.00
N ASP A 375 12.03 13.47 -5.12
CA ASP A 375 10.92 13.38 -6.07
C ASP A 375 11.43 13.31 -7.53
N LYS A 376 12.55 14.01 -7.82
CA LYS A 376 13.22 14.01 -9.13
C LYS A 376 13.85 12.66 -9.46
N ASP A 377 14.54 12.04 -8.50
CA ASP A 377 15.19 10.74 -8.70
C ASP A 377 14.15 9.65 -8.91
N PHE A 378 13.08 9.66 -8.09
CA PHE A 378 11.94 8.77 -8.29
C PHE A 378 11.34 8.95 -9.69
N ASN A 379 11.08 10.19 -10.12
CA ASN A 379 10.47 10.47 -11.42
C ASN A 379 11.36 9.98 -12.57
N LEU A 380 12.68 10.20 -12.49
CA LEU A 380 13.64 9.75 -13.50
C LEU A 380 13.66 8.22 -13.62
N ILE A 381 13.78 7.52 -12.49
CA ILE A 381 13.77 6.04 -12.45
C ILE A 381 12.42 5.51 -12.95
N ALA A 382 11.31 6.10 -12.51
CA ALA A 382 9.97 5.69 -12.90
C ALA A 382 9.70 5.94 -14.38
N SER A 383 10.21 7.04 -14.95
CA SER A 383 10.12 7.34 -16.39
C SER A 383 10.91 6.35 -17.23
N ALA A 384 12.15 6.02 -16.84
CA ALA A 384 12.98 5.04 -17.53
C ALA A 384 12.31 3.65 -17.57
N GLN A 385 11.82 3.20 -16.42
CA GLN A 385 11.10 1.93 -16.25
C GLN A 385 9.70 1.89 -16.91
N GLN A 386 9.25 3.00 -17.50
CA GLN A 386 7.99 3.09 -18.24
C GLN A 386 8.18 3.60 -19.67
N GLU A 387 9.43 3.64 -20.17
CA GLU A 387 9.79 4.16 -21.51
C GLU A 387 9.19 5.55 -21.82
N SER A 388 9.09 6.37 -20.76
CA SER A 388 8.40 7.68 -20.75
C SER A 388 9.35 8.82 -20.36
N LEU A 389 10.66 8.61 -20.52
CA LEU A 389 11.68 9.66 -20.40
C LEU A 389 11.43 10.76 -21.45
N PRO A 390 11.35 12.05 -21.07
CA PRO A 390 11.26 13.15 -22.01
C PRO A 390 12.41 13.11 -23.04
N GLY A 391 12.09 13.27 -24.33
CA GLY A 391 13.06 13.14 -25.42
C GLY A 391 13.42 11.70 -25.85
N PHE A 392 13.13 10.68 -25.03
CA PHE A 392 13.46 9.27 -25.31
C PHE A 392 12.23 8.36 -25.40
N SER A 393 11.02 8.94 -25.33
CA SER A 393 9.76 8.21 -25.47
C SER A 393 9.27 8.28 -26.91
N ARG A 394 9.13 7.12 -27.56
CA ARG A 394 8.57 6.99 -28.92
C ARG A 394 7.19 7.67 -29.05
N PHE A 395 6.39 7.65 -27.98
CA PHE A 395 5.08 8.30 -27.96
C PHE A 395 5.17 9.83 -28.00
N ILE A 396 6.12 10.43 -27.29
CA ILE A 396 6.31 11.90 -27.29
C ILE A 396 6.84 12.34 -28.66
N ALA A 397 7.89 11.69 -29.16
CA ALA A 397 8.48 11.99 -30.47
C ALA A 397 7.45 11.86 -31.62
N ALA A 398 6.56 10.86 -31.56
CA ALA A 398 5.48 10.69 -32.54
C ALA A 398 4.40 11.78 -32.46
N ILE A 399 4.05 12.27 -31.26
CA ILE A 399 3.09 13.35 -31.07
C ILE A 399 3.67 14.70 -31.53
N GLU A 400 4.92 14.97 -31.19
CA GLU A 400 5.61 16.23 -31.50
C GLU A 400 6.14 16.28 -32.95
N LYS A 401 6.03 15.18 -33.71
CA LYS A 401 6.60 14.98 -35.06
C LYS A 401 8.12 15.23 -35.13
N THR A 402 8.81 15.20 -34.01
CA THR A 402 10.25 15.42 -33.90
C THR A 402 11.00 14.12 -34.13
N SER A 403 11.89 14.06 -35.13
CA SER A 403 12.78 12.91 -35.31
C SER A 403 13.95 12.99 -34.33
N ILE A 404 13.65 12.81 -33.03
CA ILE A 404 14.67 12.80 -31.99
C ILE A 404 15.58 11.60 -32.23
N ARG A 405 16.89 11.86 -32.32
CA ARG A 405 17.94 10.87 -32.57
C ARG A 405 18.82 10.72 -31.32
N CYS A 406 19.42 9.55 -31.15
CA CYS A 406 20.37 9.31 -30.08
C CYS A 406 21.58 10.27 -30.23
N PRO A 407 21.95 11.05 -29.19
CA PRO A 407 23.06 11.99 -29.29
C PRO A 407 24.44 11.31 -29.41
N MET A 408 24.52 9.98 -29.26
CA MET A 408 25.79 9.24 -29.29
C MET A 408 26.00 8.39 -30.56
N CYS A 409 24.93 7.92 -31.22
CA CYS A 409 25.03 7.11 -32.45
C CYS A 409 23.95 7.42 -33.51
N THR A 410 23.09 8.41 -33.28
CA THR A 410 22.02 8.88 -34.18
C THR A 410 20.83 7.93 -34.43
N ASP A 411 20.84 6.71 -33.89
CA ASP A 411 19.71 5.76 -33.92
C ASP A 411 18.47 6.24 -33.14
N SER A 412 17.36 5.50 -33.25
CA SER A 412 16.13 5.76 -32.48
C SER A 412 16.37 5.69 -30.96
N PRO A 413 16.25 6.81 -30.23
CA PRO A 413 16.59 6.87 -28.82
C PRO A 413 15.45 6.29 -27.98
N THR A 414 15.72 5.14 -27.35
CA THR A 414 14.81 4.46 -26.41
C THR A 414 15.53 4.17 -25.10
N SER A 415 14.79 3.93 -24.02
CA SER A 415 15.40 3.49 -22.74
C SER A 415 16.21 2.20 -22.91
N SER A 416 15.65 1.24 -23.64
CA SER A 416 16.30 0.02 -24.14
C SER A 416 17.65 0.30 -24.85
N HIS A 417 17.67 1.25 -25.78
CA HIS A 417 18.87 1.63 -26.53
C HIS A 417 19.95 2.29 -25.66
N LEU A 418 19.57 3.16 -24.72
CA LEU A 418 20.53 3.84 -23.83
C LEU A 418 21.21 2.90 -22.82
N ILE A 419 20.51 1.86 -22.37
CA ILE A 419 21.01 0.93 -21.35
C ILE A 419 22.05 -0.02 -21.95
N GLU A 420 21.77 -0.57 -23.13
CA GLU A 420 22.57 -1.68 -23.71
C GLU A 420 22.65 -1.65 -25.24
N GLY A 421 21.65 -1.11 -25.94
CA GLY A 421 21.57 -1.18 -27.42
C GLY A 421 22.38 -0.15 -28.22
N CYS A 422 23.10 0.78 -27.58
CA CYS A 422 23.84 1.83 -28.26
C CYS A 422 25.30 1.43 -28.53
N LYS A 423 25.67 1.30 -29.80
CA LYS A 423 27.01 0.87 -30.25
C LYS A 423 28.11 1.96 -30.16
N SER A 424 27.82 3.11 -29.56
CA SER A 424 28.82 4.17 -29.42
C SER A 424 29.82 3.87 -28.30
N LYS A 425 31.09 4.23 -28.50
CA LYS A 425 32.14 4.09 -27.48
C LYS A 425 31.79 4.82 -26.16
N ASN A 426 31.07 5.94 -26.25
CA ASN A 426 30.57 6.67 -25.09
C ASN A 426 29.52 5.88 -24.31
N ALA A 427 28.58 5.21 -24.98
CA ALA A 427 27.60 4.35 -24.33
C ALA A 427 28.25 3.13 -23.67
N GLU A 428 29.29 2.56 -24.28
CA GLU A 428 30.08 1.45 -23.71
C GLU A 428 30.82 1.86 -22.42
N ILE A 429 31.42 3.05 -22.39
CA ILE A 429 32.04 3.63 -21.17
C ILE A 429 30.97 3.85 -20.09
N LEU A 430 29.82 4.40 -20.45
CA LEU A 430 28.70 4.61 -19.51
C LEU A 430 28.08 3.30 -19.02
N TYR A 431 28.08 2.23 -19.84
CA TYR A 431 27.67 0.89 -19.44
C TYR A 431 28.61 0.34 -18.37
N ARG A 432 29.93 0.39 -18.61
CA ARG A 432 30.95 -0.03 -17.62
C ARG A 432 30.82 0.75 -16.32
N GLN A 433 30.66 2.08 -16.38
CA GLN A 433 30.41 2.88 -15.18
C GLN A 433 29.14 2.47 -14.41
N ARG A 434 28.04 2.11 -15.08
CA ARG A 434 26.83 1.58 -14.41
C ARG A 434 27.12 0.23 -13.77
N HIS A 435 27.78 -0.66 -14.50
CA HIS A 435 28.18 -1.99 -14.03
C HIS A 435 29.03 -1.91 -12.76
N ASP A 436 30.13 -1.16 -12.81
CA ASP A 436 31.09 -1.02 -11.71
C ASP A 436 30.45 -0.37 -10.47
N GLN A 437 29.45 0.50 -10.65
CA GLN A 437 28.65 1.03 -9.54
C GLN A 437 27.77 -0.04 -8.89
N VAL A 438 27.15 -0.93 -9.66
CA VAL A 438 26.37 -2.06 -9.11
C VAL A 438 27.31 -3.06 -8.42
N VAL A 439 28.46 -3.42 -9.04
CA VAL A 439 29.52 -4.23 -8.41
C VAL A 439 29.95 -3.62 -7.08
N ARG A 440 30.30 -2.32 -7.08
CA ARG A 440 30.71 -1.60 -5.87
C ARG A 440 29.65 -1.63 -4.78
N LEU A 441 28.37 -1.43 -5.10
CA LEU A 441 27.28 -1.43 -4.12
C LEU A 441 27.02 -2.84 -3.56
N THR A 442 27.02 -3.87 -4.41
CA THR A 442 26.83 -5.27 -4.02
C THR A 442 27.99 -5.76 -3.16
N ALA A 443 29.23 -5.50 -3.55
CA ALA A 443 30.42 -5.82 -2.75
C ALA A 443 30.38 -5.13 -1.37
N ASN A 444 30.05 -3.83 -1.34
CA ASN A 444 29.98 -3.08 -0.09
C ASN A 444 28.81 -3.48 0.83
N TYR A 445 27.78 -4.16 0.32
CA TYR A 445 26.76 -4.77 1.17
C TYR A 445 27.37 -5.85 2.08
N PHE A 446 28.26 -6.70 1.56
CA PHE A 446 29.01 -7.67 2.36
C PHE A 446 29.94 -6.96 3.37
N ILE A 447 30.78 -6.01 2.91
CA ILE A 447 31.70 -5.22 3.77
C ILE A 447 30.95 -4.55 4.94
N LYS A 448 29.77 -3.99 4.69
CA LYS A 448 28.94 -3.33 5.71
C LYS A 448 28.34 -4.32 6.71
N ASN A 449 27.92 -5.50 6.28
CA ASN A 449 27.41 -6.55 7.17
C ASN A 449 28.52 -7.06 8.10
N SER A 450 29.75 -7.12 7.60
CA SER A 450 31.00 -7.32 8.35
C SER A 450 31.44 -6.12 9.21
N ARG A 451 30.57 -5.10 9.36
CA ARG A 451 30.79 -3.87 10.16
C ARG A 451 32.00 -3.01 9.76
N ARG A 452 32.57 -3.23 8.57
CA ARG A 452 33.68 -2.42 8.04
C ARG A 452 33.15 -1.17 7.31
N LYS A 453 34.04 -0.19 7.10
CA LYS A 453 33.74 1.03 6.34
C LYS A 453 33.55 0.72 4.85
N HIS A 454 32.72 1.52 4.18
CA HIS A 454 32.50 1.42 2.74
C HIS A 454 33.79 1.73 1.98
N LEU A 455 34.11 0.89 0.99
CA LEU A 455 35.30 0.99 0.13
C LEU A 455 34.95 1.57 -1.25
N THR A 456 35.94 2.17 -1.91
CA THR A 456 35.88 2.57 -3.33
C THR A 456 36.07 1.35 -4.25
N ILE A 457 35.78 1.47 -5.56
CA ILE A 457 35.97 0.33 -6.48
C ILE A 457 37.45 -0.08 -6.56
N ASN A 458 38.39 0.86 -6.59
CA ASN A 458 39.82 0.56 -6.59
C ASN A 458 40.25 -0.25 -5.35
N GLN A 459 39.75 0.14 -4.16
CA GLN A 459 40.01 -0.59 -2.91
C GLN A 459 39.31 -1.95 -2.83
N LEU A 460 38.19 -2.14 -3.53
CA LEU A 460 37.58 -3.47 -3.67
C LEU A 460 38.41 -4.36 -4.59
N ASN A 461 38.92 -3.80 -5.68
CA ASN A 461 39.82 -4.47 -6.63
C ASN A 461 41.22 -4.74 -6.04
N GLU A 462 41.48 -4.33 -4.79
CA GLU A 462 42.66 -4.68 -3.98
C GLU A 462 42.43 -5.94 -3.10
N LEU A 463 41.17 -6.29 -2.80
CA LEU A 463 40.79 -7.46 -1.98
C LEU A 463 41.01 -8.78 -2.74
N ASN A 464 41.42 -9.84 -2.04
CA ASN A 464 41.57 -11.18 -2.61
C ASN A 464 40.87 -12.26 -1.76
N GLU A 465 40.72 -13.44 -2.35
CA GLU A 465 40.24 -14.68 -1.73
C GLU A 465 40.98 -15.11 -0.44
N ASN A 466 42.13 -14.49 -0.13
CA ASN A 466 42.92 -14.77 1.06
C ASN A 466 42.72 -13.75 2.21
N GLN A 467 42.06 -12.62 1.96
CA GLN A 467 41.81 -11.59 2.96
C GLN A 467 40.46 -11.78 3.65
N ASP A 468 40.49 -12.20 4.91
CA ASP A 468 39.30 -12.31 5.76
C ASP A 468 38.68 -10.93 6.06
N ILE A 469 37.37 -10.84 5.86
CA ILE A 469 36.57 -9.63 6.03
C ILE A 469 35.78 -9.69 7.35
N ASP A 470 35.16 -10.84 7.65
CA ASP A 470 34.61 -11.18 8.97
C ASP A 470 34.27 -12.67 9.01
N ASN A 471 34.36 -13.32 10.18
CA ASN A 471 33.86 -14.69 10.42
C ASN A 471 34.21 -15.72 9.31
N SER A 472 35.47 -15.75 8.88
CA SER A 472 36.02 -16.63 7.82
C SER A 472 35.39 -16.44 6.43
N TRP A 473 34.83 -15.25 6.17
CA TRP A 473 34.41 -14.79 4.85
C TRP A 473 35.49 -13.96 4.16
N CYS A 474 35.89 -14.34 2.96
CA CYS A 474 36.73 -13.56 2.05
C CYS A 474 35.90 -13.01 0.87
N LEU A 475 36.38 -11.94 0.23
CA LEU A 475 35.78 -11.34 -0.97
C LEU A 475 36.88 -11.06 -1.99
N SER A 476 36.67 -11.51 -3.23
CA SER A 476 37.47 -11.12 -4.40
C SER A 476 36.54 -10.34 -5.34
N VAL A 477 37.02 -9.25 -5.95
CA VAL A 477 36.21 -8.38 -6.84
C VAL A 477 36.98 -8.10 -8.11
N ASP A 478 36.36 -8.34 -9.26
CA ASP A 478 36.91 -8.11 -10.60
C ASP A 478 38.35 -8.67 -10.78
N ARG A 479 38.59 -9.87 -10.27
CA ARG A 479 39.92 -10.51 -10.23
C ARG A 479 39.94 -11.88 -10.89
N PRO A 480 40.96 -12.20 -11.72
CA PRO A 480 41.20 -13.55 -12.20
C PRO A 480 41.38 -14.48 -11.00
N GLN A 481 40.51 -15.48 -10.86
CA GLN A 481 40.64 -16.52 -9.86
C GLN A 481 41.73 -17.49 -10.30
N LEU A 482 42.70 -17.74 -9.41
CA LEU A 482 43.74 -18.74 -9.66
C LEU A 482 43.17 -20.14 -9.45
N VAL A 483 43.50 -21.06 -10.35
CA VAL A 483 43.17 -22.49 -10.24
C VAL A 483 44.48 -23.23 -10.04
N GLU A 484 44.64 -23.90 -8.90
CA GLU A 484 45.75 -24.84 -8.71
C GLU A 484 45.62 -25.98 -9.70
N VAL A 485 46.60 -26.09 -10.61
CA VAL A 485 46.79 -27.27 -11.45
C VAL A 485 48.00 -28.01 -10.88
N ASN A 486 47.76 -29.18 -10.28
CA ASN A 486 48.77 -30.10 -9.76
C ASN A 486 49.66 -29.56 -8.61
N GLY A 487 49.09 -28.80 -7.66
CA GLY A 487 49.72 -28.58 -6.34
C GLY A 487 50.96 -27.69 -6.34
N SER A 488 51.12 -26.82 -7.34
CA SER A 488 52.06 -25.70 -7.32
C SER A 488 51.28 -24.38 -7.35
N ASP A 489 51.35 -23.62 -6.26
CA ASP A 489 50.94 -22.22 -6.22
C ASP A 489 51.72 -21.39 -7.26
N TYR A 490 51.11 -20.27 -7.69
CA TYR A 490 51.63 -19.27 -8.65
C TYR A 490 51.64 -19.66 -10.15
N GLY A 491 50.46 -19.55 -10.76
CA GLY A 491 50.28 -19.44 -12.21
C GLY A 491 50.00 -18.02 -12.71
N PHE A 492 50.90 -17.05 -12.50
CA PHE A 492 50.85 -15.81 -13.29
C PHE A 492 51.29 -16.13 -14.73
N MET A 493 50.35 -16.20 -15.66
CA MET A 493 50.66 -16.49 -17.07
C MET A 493 51.31 -15.28 -17.74
N ASP A 494 52.64 -15.23 -17.75
CA ASP A 494 53.40 -14.42 -18.70
C ASP A 494 53.17 -14.97 -20.13
N LYS A 495 53.03 -14.07 -21.11
CA LYS A 495 52.58 -14.39 -22.47
C LYS A 495 53.62 -15.13 -23.33
N ASN A 496 54.83 -15.32 -22.82
CA ASN A 496 56.00 -15.62 -23.64
C ASN A 496 56.60 -17.02 -23.52
N ASN A 497 56.04 -17.93 -22.71
CA ASN A 497 56.65 -19.26 -22.50
C ASN A 497 55.99 -20.38 -23.33
N LYS A 498 56.82 -21.25 -23.93
CA LYS A 498 56.41 -22.21 -24.97
C LYS A 498 55.92 -23.57 -24.45
N ASP A 499 56.04 -23.84 -23.15
CA ASP A 499 55.74 -25.14 -22.56
C ASP A 499 54.25 -25.32 -22.23
N ARG A 500 53.49 -25.75 -23.26
CA ARG A 500 52.09 -26.18 -23.14
C ARG A 500 51.94 -27.55 -22.50
N VAL A 501 52.34 -27.70 -21.23
CA VAL A 501 51.82 -28.81 -20.39
C VAL A 501 50.37 -28.46 -20.02
N ARG A 502 49.43 -29.41 -20.18
CA ARG A 502 47.97 -29.21 -20.16
C ARG A 502 47.40 -28.66 -18.84
N SER A 503 47.60 -27.38 -18.54
CA SER A 503 46.71 -26.61 -17.67
C SER A 503 45.42 -26.29 -18.44
N THR A 504 44.26 -26.67 -17.92
CA THR A 504 42.95 -26.29 -18.47
C THR A 504 42.76 -24.79 -18.33
N GLN A 505 43.08 -24.05 -19.39
CA GLN A 505 42.95 -22.60 -19.42
C GLN A 505 41.47 -22.21 -19.37
N PHE A 506 41.00 -21.78 -18.20
CA PHE A 506 39.69 -21.16 -18.06
C PHE A 506 39.71 -19.79 -18.75
N VAL A 507 38.91 -19.64 -19.80
CA VAL A 507 38.70 -18.38 -20.53
C VAL A 507 37.89 -17.41 -19.66
N HIS A 508 36.92 -17.92 -18.90
CA HIS A 508 36.11 -17.12 -17.95
C HIS A 508 36.59 -17.33 -16.52
N ASN A 509 37.81 -16.90 -16.21
CA ASN A 509 38.37 -16.97 -14.85
C ASN A 509 38.19 -15.70 -14.02
N ARG A 510 37.77 -14.58 -14.63
CA ARG A 510 37.56 -13.29 -13.98
C ARG A 510 36.07 -13.05 -13.79
N THR A 511 35.64 -13.14 -12.54
CA THR A 511 34.25 -12.95 -12.12
C THR A 511 34.05 -11.59 -11.48
N ASP A 512 32.82 -11.05 -11.53
CA ASP A 512 32.52 -9.73 -10.98
C ASP A 512 32.77 -9.69 -9.46
N ILE A 513 32.23 -10.68 -8.72
CA ILE A 513 32.41 -10.82 -7.27
C ILE A 513 32.47 -12.31 -6.88
N VAL A 514 33.46 -12.71 -6.09
CA VAL A 514 33.52 -14.02 -5.41
C VAL A 514 33.45 -13.83 -3.90
N VAL A 515 32.56 -14.57 -3.25
CA VAL A 515 32.39 -14.59 -1.79
C VAL A 515 32.69 -16.00 -1.28
N ILE A 516 33.73 -16.16 -0.44
CA ILE A 516 34.19 -17.47 0.04
C ILE A 516 33.95 -17.56 1.54
N ASN A 517 33.29 -18.62 2.02
CA ASN A 517 33.30 -18.98 3.44
C ASN A 517 34.14 -20.24 3.66
N ARG A 518 35.30 -20.08 4.31
CA ARG A 518 36.24 -21.17 4.56
C ARG A 518 35.67 -22.23 5.53
N THR A 519 34.97 -21.80 6.58
CA THR A 519 34.38 -22.68 7.61
C THR A 519 33.26 -23.56 7.06
N LYS A 520 32.38 -23.00 6.22
CA LYS A 520 31.26 -23.70 5.58
C LYS A 520 31.67 -24.45 4.31
N ARG A 521 32.89 -24.23 3.81
CA ARG A 521 33.37 -24.71 2.49
C ARG A 521 32.40 -24.32 1.36
N GLN A 522 31.97 -23.06 1.37
CA GLN A 522 31.02 -22.51 0.39
C GLN A 522 31.67 -21.37 -0.40
N VAL A 523 31.46 -21.37 -1.71
CA VAL A 523 31.84 -20.28 -2.61
C VAL A 523 30.57 -19.80 -3.31
N LEU A 524 30.33 -18.48 -3.30
CA LEU A 524 29.34 -17.84 -4.14
C LEU A 524 30.05 -17.05 -5.22
N VAL A 525 29.81 -17.40 -6.47
CA VAL A 525 30.14 -16.58 -7.63
C VAL A 525 28.94 -15.69 -7.92
N ILE A 526 29.15 -14.38 -7.95
CA ILE A 526 28.12 -13.37 -8.17
C ILE A 526 28.50 -12.59 -9.42
N GLU A 527 27.61 -12.61 -10.40
CA GLU A 527 27.80 -12.04 -11.73
C GLU A 527 26.67 -11.04 -12.03
N ILE A 528 27.02 -9.85 -12.48
CA ILE A 528 26.14 -8.70 -12.61
C ILE A 528 25.89 -8.38 -14.10
N ALA A 529 24.63 -8.16 -14.46
CA ALA A 529 24.23 -7.72 -15.80
C ALA A 529 23.41 -6.44 -15.71
N VAL A 530 23.84 -5.36 -16.37
CA VAL A 530 23.05 -4.12 -16.48
C VAL A 530 22.24 -4.18 -17.78
N SER A 531 21.30 -5.12 -17.81
CA SER A 531 20.59 -5.54 -19.02
C SER A 531 19.25 -4.83 -19.20
N ASN A 532 18.82 -4.69 -20.46
CA ASN A 532 17.42 -4.47 -20.80
C ASN A 532 16.58 -5.74 -20.50
N PRO A 533 15.32 -5.63 -20.00
CA PRO A 533 14.35 -6.73 -19.95
C PRO A 533 14.42 -7.79 -21.07
N HIS A 534 14.49 -7.35 -22.34
CA HIS A 534 14.50 -8.26 -23.49
C HIS A 534 15.76 -9.13 -23.63
N LEU A 535 16.87 -8.72 -23.02
CA LEU A 535 18.16 -9.41 -23.08
C LEU A 535 18.51 -10.14 -21.78
N LEU A 536 17.73 -9.97 -20.71
CA LEU A 536 18.08 -10.48 -19.38
C LEU A 536 18.23 -12.02 -19.35
N GLU A 537 17.31 -12.76 -19.97
CA GLU A 537 17.38 -14.23 -19.99
C GLU A 537 18.54 -14.75 -20.85
N MET A 538 18.91 -14.01 -21.91
CA MET A 538 20.11 -14.28 -22.71
C MET A 538 21.38 -14.05 -21.88
N GLN A 539 21.51 -12.89 -21.20
CA GLN A 539 22.65 -12.58 -20.34
C GLN A 539 22.80 -13.59 -19.18
N LYS A 540 21.69 -14.00 -18.58
CA LYS A 540 21.61 -15.05 -17.56
C LYS A 540 22.04 -16.42 -18.11
N SER A 541 21.64 -16.76 -19.34
CA SER A 541 22.07 -17.98 -20.02
C SER A 541 23.57 -17.96 -20.34
N ILE A 542 24.09 -16.87 -20.89
CA ILE A 542 25.53 -16.67 -21.16
C ILE A 542 26.34 -16.86 -19.87
N LYS A 543 26.00 -16.11 -18.81
CA LYS A 543 26.70 -16.19 -17.50
C LYS A 543 26.58 -17.60 -16.90
N LYS A 544 25.43 -18.27 -17.01
CA LYS A 544 25.28 -19.66 -16.56
C LYS A 544 26.17 -20.62 -17.35
N THR A 545 26.19 -20.55 -18.68
CA THR A 545 27.04 -21.40 -19.52
C THR A 545 28.53 -21.24 -19.17
N ARG A 546 29.02 -20.00 -18.97
CA ARG A 546 30.41 -19.71 -18.57
C ARG A 546 30.86 -20.44 -17.30
N TYR A 547 30.00 -20.49 -16.28
CA TYR A 547 30.37 -20.94 -14.93
C TYR A 547 29.75 -22.28 -14.50
N THR A 548 28.82 -22.86 -15.28
CA THR A 548 28.18 -24.14 -14.95
C THR A 548 28.13 -25.17 -16.10
N VAL A 549 28.60 -24.83 -17.30
CA VAL A 549 28.62 -25.76 -18.46
C VAL A 549 30.05 -25.95 -18.93
N ASN A 550 30.71 -24.87 -19.34
CA ASN A 550 32.08 -24.93 -19.81
C ASN A 550 32.78 -23.56 -19.68
N GLY A 551 33.88 -23.54 -18.91
CA GLY A 551 34.71 -22.34 -18.70
C GLY A 551 35.95 -22.25 -19.58
N THR A 552 36.28 -23.24 -20.41
CA THR A 552 37.47 -23.27 -21.31
C THR A 552 37.17 -22.76 -22.72
N VAL A 553 35.90 -22.56 -23.07
CA VAL A 553 35.46 -22.00 -24.36
C VAL A 553 35.02 -20.55 -24.18
N GLU A 554 35.30 -19.67 -25.15
CA GLU A 554 34.77 -18.30 -25.13
C GLU A 554 33.24 -18.32 -25.36
N VAL A 555 32.47 -17.75 -24.43
CA VAL A 555 31.00 -17.80 -24.46
C VAL A 555 30.44 -16.38 -24.58
N GLY A 556 29.74 -16.13 -25.69
CA GLY A 556 29.07 -14.87 -26.01
C GLY A 556 27.60 -15.08 -26.43
N SER A 557 26.99 -14.03 -26.99
CA SER A 557 25.61 -14.07 -27.49
C SER A 557 25.36 -15.12 -28.57
N ASP A 558 26.40 -15.46 -29.34
CA ASP A 558 26.23 -16.14 -30.62
C ASP A 558 26.40 -17.67 -30.49
N ASN A 559 26.93 -18.16 -29.35
CA ASN A 559 27.29 -19.57 -29.15
C ASN A 559 26.88 -20.18 -27.80
N TYR A 560 26.34 -19.42 -26.83
CA TYR A 560 26.04 -19.94 -25.48
C TYR A 560 25.08 -21.14 -25.42
N ASN A 561 24.30 -21.36 -26.47
CA ASN A 561 23.36 -22.47 -26.65
C ASN A 561 23.97 -23.68 -27.39
N GLN A 562 25.17 -23.55 -27.96
CA GLN A 562 25.90 -24.61 -28.67
C GLN A 562 27.05 -25.20 -27.82
N VAL A 563 27.47 -24.49 -26.77
CA VAL A 563 28.53 -24.92 -25.85
C VAL A 563 28.07 -26.13 -25.03
N THR A 564 28.83 -27.23 -25.11
CA THR A 564 28.60 -28.47 -24.38
C THR A 564 29.39 -28.53 -23.08
N ASN A 565 28.95 -29.37 -22.13
CA ASN A 565 29.66 -29.62 -20.87
C ASN A 565 31.10 -30.09 -21.11
N ASP A 566 32.05 -29.55 -20.37
CA ASP A 566 33.46 -29.97 -20.33
C ASP A 566 33.83 -30.49 -18.92
N MET A 567 34.85 -31.33 -18.82
CA MET A 567 35.31 -31.95 -17.57
C MET A 567 35.87 -30.93 -16.57
N ASN A 568 36.17 -29.71 -17.03
CA ASN A 568 36.57 -28.57 -16.22
C ASN A 568 35.51 -28.16 -15.17
N ILE A 569 34.23 -28.44 -15.41
CA ILE A 569 33.13 -28.17 -14.48
C ILE A 569 32.53 -29.51 -14.04
N SER A 570 33.14 -30.10 -13.01
CA SER A 570 32.62 -31.31 -12.40
C SER A 570 31.28 -31.03 -11.71
N LEU A 571 30.20 -31.60 -12.26
CA LEU A 571 28.88 -31.63 -11.61
C LEU A 571 28.94 -32.54 -10.38
N SER A 572 29.39 -31.99 -9.25
CA SER A 572 29.40 -32.65 -7.93
C SER A 572 27.98 -32.74 -7.35
N SER A 573 27.05 -33.36 -8.09
CA SER A 573 25.63 -33.40 -7.77
C SER A 573 25.02 -34.78 -8.06
N LYS A 574 25.28 -35.76 -7.17
CA LYS A 574 24.41 -36.92 -6.83
C LYS A 574 25.01 -37.88 -5.77
N LYS A 575 25.46 -37.40 -4.61
CA LYS A 575 25.75 -38.24 -3.42
C LYS A 575 25.36 -37.60 -2.08
N GLN A 576 24.13 -37.09 -1.97
CA GLN A 576 23.47 -36.78 -0.69
C GLN A 576 21.97 -37.14 -0.76
N ALA A 577 21.67 -38.43 -0.88
CA ALA A 577 20.31 -38.96 -0.80
C ALA A 577 20.30 -40.45 -0.39
N THR A 578 21.08 -40.82 0.64
CA THR A 578 20.98 -42.11 1.36
C THR A 578 21.92 -42.15 2.57
N ARG A 579 21.51 -41.52 3.68
CA ARG A 579 21.90 -41.96 5.03
C ARG A 579 20.68 -41.86 5.95
N GLN A 580 19.98 -42.99 6.00
CA GLN A 580 19.14 -43.48 7.09
C GLN A 580 18.44 -42.43 7.96
N ALA A 581 17.14 -42.27 7.71
CA ALA A 581 16.21 -42.20 8.82
C ALA A 581 16.21 -43.58 9.52
N ALA A 582 16.50 -43.59 10.81
CA ALA A 582 16.18 -44.69 11.72
C ALA A 582 15.28 -44.08 12.83
N PRO A 583 14.14 -44.71 13.18
CA PRO A 583 13.27 -44.19 14.21
C PRO A 583 13.78 -44.62 15.59
N GLU A 584 14.13 -43.67 16.45
CA GLU A 584 14.24 -43.96 17.88
C GLU A 584 12.83 -44.08 18.47
N ALA A 585 12.47 -45.32 18.80
CA ALA A 585 11.21 -45.66 19.45
C ALA A 585 11.24 -45.25 20.93
N CYS A 586 10.06 -45.05 21.50
CA CYS A 586 9.85 -44.81 22.92
C CYS A 586 10.50 -45.89 23.79
N ASN A 587 11.03 -45.49 24.95
CA ASN A 587 10.89 -46.27 26.17
C ASN A 587 10.54 -45.30 27.31
N GLU A 588 9.37 -45.52 27.91
CA GLU A 588 9.03 -44.95 29.21
C GLU A 588 9.70 -45.80 30.29
N GLU A 589 10.24 -45.19 31.35
CA GLU A 589 10.16 -45.80 32.67
C GLU A 589 10.18 -44.76 33.81
N ARG A 590 9.27 -44.97 34.77
CA ARG A 590 9.14 -44.34 36.10
C ARG A 590 10.32 -44.80 37.00
N CYS A 591 10.66 -44.31 38.19
CA CYS A 591 10.30 -43.24 39.15
C CYS A 591 11.45 -43.20 40.22
N ASP A 592 11.55 -42.40 41.29
CA ASP A 592 10.77 -41.32 41.94
C ASP A 592 11.74 -40.41 42.77
N GLY A 593 11.24 -39.60 43.71
CA GLY A 593 11.89 -39.49 45.03
C GLY A 593 12.61 -38.20 45.43
N LEU A 594 11.85 -37.21 45.95
CA LEU A 594 12.07 -36.51 47.24
C LEU A 594 13.52 -36.11 47.66
N SER A 595 13.88 -34.84 47.92
CA SER A 595 13.31 -33.99 49.00
C SER A 595 14.13 -32.71 49.30
N SER A 596 13.45 -31.61 49.68
CA SER A 596 13.91 -30.54 50.62
C SER A 596 15.16 -29.67 50.27
N SER A 597 15.39 -28.45 50.80
CA SER A 597 14.54 -27.37 51.35
C SER A 597 15.36 -26.08 51.56
N LYS A 598 14.67 -24.96 51.88
CA LYS A 598 15.13 -23.68 52.48
C LYS A 598 15.63 -22.53 51.58
N GLU A 599 15.10 -21.35 51.94
CA GLU A 599 15.46 -20.00 51.48
C GLU A 599 16.63 -19.40 52.29
N VAL A 600 17.22 -18.30 51.81
CA VAL A 600 17.18 -16.95 52.45
C VAL A 600 17.90 -15.91 51.56
N ALA A 601 17.51 -14.64 51.69
CA ALA A 601 17.79 -13.52 50.78
C ALA A 601 19.22 -12.90 50.81
N GLY A 602 19.56 -12.16 49.74
CA GLY A 602 20.68 -11.19 49.72
C GLY A 602 21.01 -10.62 48.33
N ARG A 603 20.82 -9.31 48.12
CA ARG A 603 21.28 -8.55 46.90
C ARG A 603 22.81 -8.32 46.95
N PRO A 604 23.51 -7.73 45.94
CA PRO A 604 23.09 -7.24 44.60
C PRO A 604 24.02 -7.66 43.43
N CYS A 605 23.63 -7.41 42.15
CA CYS A 605 24.51 -6.70 41.19
C CYS A 605 23.84 -6.32 39.85
N ARG A 606 24.46 -5.37 39.13
CA ARG A 606 24.09 -4.91 37.78
C ARG A 606 24.26 -6.00 36.73
N THR A 607 23.21 -6.34 35.99
CA THR A 607 23.32 -7.18 34.78
C THR A 607 23.47 -6.33 33.51
N THR A 608 24.72 -6.20 33.05
CA THR A 608 25.01 -5.84 31.65
C THR A 608 24.36 -6.86 30.72
N ARG A 609 23.35 -6.46 29.94
CA ARG A 609 22.78 -7.33 28.89
C ARG A 609 23.83 -7.55 27.80
N ARG A 610 24.48 -8.72 27.82
CA ARG A 610 25.26 -9.24 26.68
C ARG A 610 24.34 -9.29 25.45
N ALA A 611 24.70 -8.56 24.41
CA ALA A 611 24.07 -8.70 23.10
C ALA A 611 24.55 -10.01 22.46
N VAL A 612 23.74 -11.06 22.58
CA VAL A 612 23.97 -12.32 21.86
C VAL A 612 23.90 -12.05 20.35
N SER A 613 24.87 -12.57 19.61
CA SER A 613 25.17 -12.18 18.24
C SER A 613 24.18 -12.73 17.20
N ARG A 614 23.16 -11.92 16.86
CA ARG A 614 22.24 -12.15 15.72
C ARG A 614 22.89 -12.14 14.31
N THR A 615 24.22 -12.17 14.22
CA THR A 615 24.96 -12.12 12.94
C THR A 615 24.93 -13.47 12.19
N GLY A 616 24.72 -14.60 12.87
CA GLY A 616 24.67 -15.92 12.22
C GLY A 616 23.35 -16.22 11.50
N GLU A 617 22.22 -15.72 12.01
CA GLU A 617 20.87 -16.14 11.55
C GLU A 617 20.46 -15.50 10.22
N LEU A 618 20.81 -14.22 9.98
CA LEU A 618 20.42 -13.52 8.74
C LEU A 618 21.14 -14.07 7.48
N LEU A 619 22.41 -14.50 7.61
CA LEU A 619 23.11 -15.25 6.56
C LEU A 619 22.53 -16.66 6.39
N GLY A 620 21.88 -17.21 7.42
CA GLY A 620 21.10 -18.43 7.35
C GLY A 620 19.80 -18.28 6.55
N GLU A 621 19.07 -17.17 6.70
CA GLU A 621 17.83 -16.90 5.94
C GLU A 621 18.08 -16.73 4.43
N ILE A 622 19.22 -16.16 4.05
CA ILE A 622 19.63 -16.05 2.63
C ILE A 622 19.93 -17.44 2.04
N LEU A 623 20.51 -18.37 2.82
CA LEU A 623 20.88 -19.71 2.35
C LEU A 623 19.76 -20.77 2.51
N LYS A 624 18.76 -20.53 3.37
CA LYS A 624 17.61 -21.42 3.56
C LYS A 624 16.54 -21.29 2.46
N ASN A 625 16.52 -20.17 1.73
CA ASN A 625 15.65 -20.00 0.56
C ASN A 625 16.38 -20.47 -0.70
N GLN A 626 16.27 -21.76 -1.03
CA GLN A 626 16.83 -22.33 -2.28
C GLN A 626 16.09 -21.91 -3.57
N ASP A 627 15.17 -20.94 -3.49
CA ASP A 627 14.53 -20.27 -4.64
C ASP A 627 15.12 -18.87 -4.87
N PHE A 628 16.37 -18.82 -5.34
CA PHE A 628 16.97 -17.59 -5.86
C PHE A 628 16.39 -17.25 -7.26
N THR A 629 15.17 -16.70 -7.25
CA THR A 629 14.69 -15.87 -8.36
C THR A 629 15.27 -14.46 -8.20
N SER A 630 16.16 -14.10 -9.13
CA SER A 630 16.44 -12.75 -9.63
C SER A 630 16.06 -11.53 -8.76
N THR A 631 17.07 -10.76 -8.36
CA THR A 631 16.93 -9.40 -7.77
C THR A 631 17.83 -8.41 -8.46
#